data_AF-A0A202DDC9-F1
#
_entry.id   AF-A0A202DDC9-F1
#
_cell.length_a   1.000
_cell.length_b   1.000
_cell.length_c   1.000
_cell.angle_alpha   90.00
_cell.angle_beta   90.00
_cell.angle_gamma   90.00
#
_symmetry.space_group_name_H-M   'P 1'
#
loop_
_entity.id
_entity.type
_entity.pdbx_description
1 polymer ?
#
loop_
_entity_poly.entity_id
_entity_poly.type
_entity_poly.pdbx_seq_one_letter_code
_entity_poly.pdbx_strand_id
1 'polypeptide(L)'
;MFYPGNLLKKITQTSKKALRSGHLKPIITNYTILYDNQIPFIVYKMTSLKQKEKFKKKIQSKVNPFLPYDKNLYVCDISKTHICLLNKYNVVDHHILIVTRKFEQQESLLNLSDFDAILKCMKEFEGLG
;
A
#
# COMPACT_ATOMS: atom_id res chain seq x y z
N MET A 1 10.97 -1.06 14.65
CA MET A 1 11.53 -1.68 13.42
C MET A 1 11.16 -3.15 13.40
N PHE A 2 11.04 -3.78 12.22
CA PHE A 2 10.76 -5.23 12.13
C PHE A 2 12.05 -6.05 12.04
N TYR A 3 11.97 -7.33 12.38
CA TYR A 3 13.08 -8.30 12.24
C TYR A 3 13.03 -8.93 10.84
N PRO A 4 14.18 -9.25 10.22
CA PRO A 4 14.21 -9.91 8.93
C PRO A 4 13.36 -11.20 8.88
N GLY A 5 12.73 -11.46 7.74
CA GLY A 5 11.86 -12.60 7.48
C GLY A 5 10.45 -12.52 8.09
N ASN A 6 10.01 -11.37 8.57
CA ASN A 6 8.73 -11.21 9.30
C ASN A 6 7.78 -10.18 8.69
N LEU A 7 8.20 -9.43 7.67
CA LEU A 7 7.36 -8.38 7.10
C LEU A 7 6.09 -8.96 6.46
N LEU A 8 6.20 -10.02 5.64
CA LEU A 8 5.03 -10.67 5.00
C LEU A 8 4.02 -11.20 6.03
N LYS A 9 4.52 -11.79 7.12
CA LYS A 9 3.66 -12.28 8.22
C LYS A 9 2.89 -11.13 8.86
N LYS A 10 3.56 -10.01 9.15
CA LYS A 10 2.92 -8.80 9.68
C LYS A 10 1.89 -8.23 8.72
N ILE A 11 2.21 -8.11 7.43
CA ILE A 11 1.29 -7.60 6.40
C ILE A 11 0.05 -8.47 6.32
N THR A 12 0.20 -9.80 6.26
CA THR A 12 -0.91 -10.74 6.22
C THR A 12 -1.79 -10.63 7.47
N GLN A 13 -1.19 -10.56 8.67
CA GLN A 13 -1.91 -10.44 9.93
C GLN A 13 -2.68 -9.12 10.03
N THR A 14 -2.03 -7.99 9.73
CA THR A 14 -2.66 -6.67 9.73
C THR A 14 -3.77 -6.61 8.68
N SER A 15 -3.57 -7.19 7.49
CA SER A 15 -4.59 -7.24 6.43
C SER A 15 -5.85 -7.97 6.90
N LYS A 16 -5.69 -9.17 7.47
CA LYS A 16 -6.83 -9.95 8.03
C LYS A 16 -7.57 -9.16 9.11
N LYS A 17 -6.85 -8.50 10.02
CA LYS A 17 -7.46 -7.68 11.08
C LYS A 17 -8.20 -6.47 10.51
N ALA A 18 -7.56 -5.73 9.61
CA ALA A 18 -8.09 -4.50 9.03
C ALA A 18 -9.30 -4.75 8.11
N LEU A 19 -9.34 -5.91 7.43
CA LEU A 19 -10.52 -6.36 6.68
C LEU A 19 -11.68 -6.65 7.63
N ARG A 20 -11.44 -7.42 8.70
CA ARG A 20 -12.46 -7.77 9.70
C ARG A 20 -13.04 -6.54 10.39
N SER A 21 -12.21 -5.53 10.67
CA SER A 21 -12.67 -4.27 11.27
C SER A 21 -13.23 -3.26 10.25
N GLY A 22 -13.19 -3.56 8.95
CA GLY A 22 -13.70 -2.67 7.90
C GLY A 22 -12.83 -1.43 7.64
N HIS A 23 -11.60 -1.39 8.16
CA HIS A 23 -10.64 -0.32 7.93
C HIS A 23 -9.92 -0.47 6.59
N LEU A 24 -9.59 -1.70 6.18
CA LEU A 24 -9.14 -2.04 4.83
C LEU A 24 -10.35 -2.25 3.93
N LYS A 25 -10.38 -1.59 2.78
CA LYS A 25 -11.51 -1.57 1.85
C LYS A 25 -11.02 -1.86 0.43
N PRO A 26 -10.71 -3.13 0.11
CA PRO A 26 -10.20 -3.50 -1.21
C PRO A 26 -11.18 -3.12 -2.32
N ILE A 27 -10.63 -2.72 -3.46
CA ILE A 27 -11.38 -2.52 -4.69
C ILE A 27 -11.50 -3.88 -5.38
N ILE A 28 -12.72 -4.38 -5.56
CA ILE A 28 -12.93 -5.70 -6.15
C ILE A 28 -12.72 -5.60 -7.66
N THR A 29 -11.68 -6.28 -8.13
CA THR A 29 -11.30 -6.34 -9.54
C THR A 29 -11.08 -7.77 -9.99
N ASN A 30 -11.36 -8.07 -11.26
CA ASN A 30 -10.75 -9.21 -11.95
C ASN A 30 -9.60 -8.69 -12.84
N TYR A 31 -8.69 -9.57 -13.23
CA TYR A 31 -7.64 -9.21 -14.19
C TYR A 31 -7.70 -10.08 -15.44
N THR A 32 -7.18 -9.53 -16.53
CA THR A 32 -6.90 -10.26 -17.77
C THR A 32 -5.49 -9.93 -18.22
N ILE A 33 -4.86 -10.83 -18.98
CA ILE A 33 -3.55 -10.59 -19.57
C ILE A 33 -3.77 -10.29 -21.05
N LEU A 34 -3.34 -9.10 -21.48
CA LEU A 34 -3.30 -8.71 -22.87
C LEU A 34 -1.86 -8.79 -23.37
N TYR A 35 -1.69 -9.01 -24.67
CA TYR A 35 -0.39 -8.99 -25.31
C TYR A 35 -0.38 -7.89 -26.37
N ASP A 36 0.64 -7.04 -26.33
CA ASP A 36 0.94 -6.09 -27.40
C ASP A 36 2.43 -6.20 -27.72
N ASN A 37 2.77 -6.45 -28.99
CA ASN A 37 4.14 -6.72 -29.43
C ASN A 37 4.89 -7.77 -28.57
N GLN A 38 4.21 -8.87 -28.20
CA GLN A 38 4.70 -9.96 -27.33
C GLN A 38 4.99 -9.53 -25.88
N ILE A 39 4.68 -8.29 -25.50
CA ILE A 39 4.81 -7.79 -24.13
C ILE A 39 3.49 -8.09 -23.40
N PRO A 40 3.52 -8.81 -22.27
CA PRO A 40 2.33 -9.07 -21.48
C PRO A 40 1.96 -7.85 -20.62
N PHE A 41 0.67 -7.47 -20.67
CA PHE A 41 0.07 -6.41 -19.86
C PHE A 41 -1.00 -7.02 -18.95
N ILE A 42 -0.89 -6.80 -17.64
CA ILE A 42 -1.93 -7.20 -16.68
C ILE A 42 -2.93 -6.05 -16.55
N VAL A 43 -4.17 -6.27 -16.98
CA VAL A 43 -5.24 -5.27 -16.95
C VAL A 43 -6.25 -5.64 -15.87
N TYR A 44 -6.33 -4.82 -14.82
CA TYR A 44 -7.33 -4.95 -13.75
C TYR A 44 -8.61 -4.20 -14.11
N LYS A 45 -9.75 -4.88 -14.09
CA LYS A 45 -11.08 -4.32 -14.34
C LYS A 45 -11.93 -4.37 -13.07
N MET A 46 -12.49 -3.22 -12.68
CA MET A 46 -13.41 -3.14 -11.54
C MET A 46 -14.75 -3.77 -11.91
N THR A 47 -15.24 -4.67 -11.05
CA THR A 47 -16.43 -5.47 -11.34
C THR A 47 -17.74 -4.82 -10.88
N SER A 48 -17.69 -3.74 -10.08
CA SER A 48 -18.88 -3.09 -9.50
C SER A 48 -18.96 -1.59 -9.77
N LEU A 49 -19.97 -1.17 -10.53
CA LEU A 49 -20.28 0.25 -10.79
C LEU A 49 -20.72 1.01 -9.53
N LYS A 50 -21.34 0.34 -8.55
CA LYS A 50 -21.78 0.96 -7.27
C LYS A 50 -20.60 1.47 -6.42
N GLN A 51 -19.41 0.90 -6.59
CA GLN A 51 -18.20 1.39 -5.91
C GLN A 51 -17.73 2.72 -6.52
N LYS A 52 -17.90 2.92 -7.84
CA LYS A 52 -17.53 4.14 -8.58
C LYS A 52 -18.20 5.40 -8.01
N GLU A 53 -19.46 5.31 -7.59
CA GLU A 53 -20.21 6.43 -7.02
C GLU A 53 -19.76 6.80 -5.60
N LYS A 54 -19.34 5.82 -4.79
CA LYS A 54 -18.80 6.06 -3.45
C LYS A 54 -17.44 6.76 -3.47
N PHE A 55 -16.62 6.53 -4.50
CA PHE A 55 -15.35 7.24 -4.69
C PHE A 55 -15.54 8.69 -5.17
N LYS A 56 -16.53 8.94 -6.05
CA LYS A 56 -16.84 10.30 -6.53
C LYS A 56 -17.26 11.27 -5.41
N LYS A 57 -17.86 10.77 -4.32
CA LYS A 57 -18.38 11.60 -3.21
C LYS A 57 -17.37 11.98 -2.13
N LYS A 58 -16.07 11.67 -2.29
CA LYS A 58 -15.05 11.84 -1.23
C LYS A 58 -13.95 12.85 -1.53
N ILE A 59 -14.22 13.88 -2.33
CA ILE A 59 -13.34 15.07 -2.41
C ILE A 59 -13.80 16.05 -1.32
N GLN A 60 -13.66 15.69 -0.05
CA GLN A 60 -13.88 16.61 1.05
C GLN A 60 -13.03 16.19 2.25
N SER A 61 -11.74 16.54 2.17
CA SER A 61 -10.98 17.19 3.23
C SER A 61 -9.53 17.35 2.77
N LYS A 62 -8.92 18.53 3.02
CA LYS A 62 -7.48 18.81 2.83
C LYS A 62 -6.59 18.06 3.87
N VAL A 63 -7.09 16.99 4.47
CA VAL A 63 -6.41 16.30 5.57
C VAL A 63 -5.50 15.24 4.98
N ASN A 64 -4.21 15.34 5.29
CA ASN A 64 -3.22 14.36 4.89
C ASN A 64 -3.64 12.96 5.42
N PRO A 65 -3.94 11.98 4.56
CA PRO A 65 -4.42 10.67 5.00
C PRO A 65 -3.36 9.87 5.78
N PHE A 66 -2.11 10.33 5.77
CA PHE A 66 -0.99 9.74 6.49
C PHE A 66 -0.76 10.37 7.87
N LEU A 67 -1.46 11.46 8.23
CA LEU A 67 -1.25 12.17 9.50
C LEU A 67 -2.57 12.67 10.13
N PRO A 68 -2.98 12.15 11.32
CA PRO A 68 -2.53 10.90 11.90
C PRO A 68 -2.99 9.71 11.05
N TYR A 69 -2.11 8.75 10.78
CA TYR A 69 -2.48 7.54 10.06
C TYR A 69 -3.42 6.64 10.88
N ASP A 70 -4.20 5.83 10.18
CA ASP A 70 -5.09 4.84 10.78
C ASP A 70 -4.29 3.68 11.41
N LYS A 71 -4.36 3.55 12.73
CA LYS A 71 -3.62 2.50 13.47
C LYS A 71 -4.03 1.08 13.07
N ASN A 72 -5.20 0.88 12.48
CA ASN A 72 -5.61 -0.42 11.97
C ASN A 72 -4.92 -0.78 10.64
N LEU A 73 -4.40 0.20 9.92
CA LEU A 73 -3.64 0.01 8.68
C LEU A 73 -2.13 -0.03 8.94
N TYR A 74 -1.68 0.26 10.16
CA TYR A 74 -0.27 0.22 10.53
C TYR A 74 0.27 -1.22 10.60
N VAL A 75 1.34 -1.48 9.85
CA VAL A 75 2.02 -2.78 9.81
C VAL A 75 3.20 -2.80 10.77
N CYS A 76 4.14 -1.88 10.59
CA CYS A 76 5.34 -1.75 11.43
C CYS A 76 6.13 -0.47 11.11
N ASP A 77 7.08 -0.14 11.98
CA ASP A 77 8.15 0.80 11.65
C ASP A 77 9.16 0.11 10.73
N ILE A 78 9.55 0.79 9.65
CA ILE A 78 10.62 0.33 8.76
C ILE A 78 11.96 0.86 9.26
N SER A 79 12.01 2.16 9.58
CA SER A 79 13.19 2.85 10.08
C SER A 79 12.81 3.95 11.08
N LYS A 80 13.79 4.77 11.47
CA LYS A 80 13.52 5.99 12.26
C LYS A 80 12.70 7.01 11.46
N THR A 81 12.81 7.01 10.13
CA THR A 81 12.15 7.98 9.25
C THR A 81 10.89 7.42 8.58
N HIS A 82 10.77 6.10 8.40
CA HIS A 82 9.70 5.48 7.62
C HIS A 82 8.85 4.48 8.40
N ILE A 83 7.57 4.41 8.04
CA ILE A 83 6.59 3.43 8.52
C ILE A 83 5.96 2.67 7.34
N CYS A 84 5.52 1.45 7.59
CA CYS A 84 4.79 0.61 6.64
C CYS A 84 3.30 0.63 6.99
N LEU A 85 2.48 1.04 6.03
CA LEU A 85 1.02 1.06 6.13
C LEU A 85 0.40 0.18 5.05
N LEU A 86 -0.79 -0.37 5.29
CA LEU A 86 -1.63 -0.92 4.22
C LEU A 86 -2.28 0.20 3.42
N ASN A 87 -2.32 0.06 2.10
CA ASN A 87 -3.13 0.94 1.27
C ASN A 87 -4.61 0.65 1.53
N LYS A 88 -5.33 1.64 2.09
CA LYS A 88 -6.73 1.53 2.50
C LYS A 88 -7.66 1.02 1.40
N TYR A 89 -7.39 1.40 0.16
CA TYR A 89 -8.19 1.07 -1.02
C TYR A 89 -7.35 0.28 -2.02
N ASN A 90 -6.77 -0.84 -1.57
CA ASN A 90 -5.90 -1.66 -2.39
C ASN A 90 -6.66 -2.36 -3.54
N VAL A 91 -6.04 -2.40 -4.71
CA VAL A 91 -6.49 -3.20 -5.86
C VAL A 91 -5.88 -4.60 -5.84
N VAL A 92 -4.62 -4.69 -5.42
CA VAL A 92 -3.87 -5.94 -5.25
C VAL A 92 -3.78 -6.25 -3.76
N ASP A 93 -3.88 -7.52 -3.41
CA ASP A 93 -3.74 -7.97 -2.02
C ASP A 93 -2.36 -7.60 -1.46
N HIS A 94 -2.32 -7.30 -0.17
CA HIS A 94 -1.09 -6.97 0.56
C HIS A 94 -0.34 -5.73 0.02
N HIS A 95 -1.01 -4.84 -0.72
CA HIS A 95 -0.45 -3.56 -1.17
C HIS A 95 -0.13 -2.65 0.02
N ILE A 96 1.16 -2.39 0.22
CA ILE A 96 1.69 -1.52 1.26
C ILE A 96 2.13 -0.15 0.74
N LEU A 97 2.25 0.80 1.65
CA LEU A 97 2.84 2.11 1.45
C LEU A 97 4.03 2.26 2.41
N ILE A 98 5.16 2.72 1.90
CA ILE A 98 6.31 3.18 2.68
C ILE A 98 6.16 4.69 2.84
N VAL A 99 5.93 5.15 4.07
CA VAL A 99 5.52 6.54 4.33
C VAL A 99 6.49 7.18 5.31
N THR A 100 6.89 8.42 5.03
CA THR A 100 7.71 9.22 5.95
C THR A 100 6.91 9.58 7.21
N ARG A 101 7.58 9.60 8.37
CA ARG A 101 6.94 10.01 9.63
C ARG A 101 6.65 11.49 9.69
N LYS A 102 7.53 12.29 9.10
CA LYS A 102 7.38 13.74 8.95
C LYS A 102 6.81 14.01 7.57
N PHE A 103 5.98 15.04 7.46
CA PHE A 103 5.49 15.47 6.17
C PHE A 103 6.66 15.86 5.26
N GLU A 104 6.67 15.30 4.06
CA GLU A 104 7.55 15.67 2.95
C GLU A 104 6.70 15.80 1.69
N GLN A 105 7.12 16.67 0.76
CA GLN A 105 6.40 16.86 -0.50
C GLN A 105 6.56 15.63 -1.39
N GLN A 106 5.47 15.17 -2.00
CA GLN A 106 5.47 14.00 -2.88
C GLN A 106 6.37 14.18 -4.12
N GLU A 107 6.57 15.42 -4.55
CA GLU A 107 7.40 15.79 -5.71
C GLU A 107 8.89 15.92 -5.36
N SER A 108 9.26 15.81 -4.07
CA SER A 108 10.65 15.75 -3.67
C SER A 108 11.34 14.51 -4.26
N LEU A 109 12.61 14.66 -4.62
CA LEU A 109 13.43 13.53 -5.06
C LEU A 109 13.62 12.53 -3.92
N LEU A 110 13.69 11.25 -4.28
CA LEU A 110 14.05 10.19 -3.36
C LEU A 110 15.48 10.42 -2.83
N ASN A 111 15.64 10.32 -1.52
CA ASN A 111 16.91 10.46 -0.82
C ASN A 111 17.41 9.10 -0.31
N LEU A 112 18.62 9.08 0.26
CA LEU A 112 19.26 7.86 0.76
C LEU A 112 18.41 7.08 1.78
N SER A 113 17.65 7.78 2.63
CA SER A 113 16.82 7.15 3.65
C SER A 113 15.58 6.46 3.07
N ASP A 114 15.11 6.92 1.91
CA ASP A 114 14.00 6.31 1.17
C ASP A 114 14.48 4.99 0.54
N PHE A 115 15.65 5.02 -0.10
CA PHE A 115 16.28 3.82 -0.66
C PHE A 115 16.59 2.77 0.42
N ASP A 116 17.11 3.17 1.59
CA ASP A 116 17.33 2.26 2.71
C ASP A 116 16.01 1.60 3.18
N ALA A 117 14.92 2.36 3.25
CA ALA A 117 13.61 1.82 3.61
C ALA A 117 13.07 0.85 2.56
N ILE A 118 13.18 1.19 1.26
CA ILE A 118 12.77 0.33 0.14
C ILE A 118 13.55 -0.99 0.17
N LEU A 119 14.88 -0.93 0.24
CA LEU A 119 15.73 -2.12 0.24
C LEU A 119 15.45 -3.05 1.43
N LYS A 120 15.19 -2.48 2.61
CA LYS A 120 14.78 -3.28 3.80
C LYS A 120 13.48 -4.02 3.56
N CYS A 121 12.51 -3.40 2.90
CA CYS A 121 11.25 -4.06 2.57
C CYS A 121 11.42 -5.09 1.44
N MET A 122 12.15 -4.77 0.37
CA MET A 122 12.34 -5.68 -0.77
C MET A 122 13.07 -6.97 -0.40
N LYS A 123 14.05 -6.90 0.52
CA LYS A 123 14.77 -8.07 1.04
C LYS A 123 13.87 -9.11 1.74
N GLU A 124 12.66 -8.74 2.11
CA GLU A 124 11.69 -9.64 2.76
C GLU A 124 10.88 -10.48 1.77
N PHE A 125 11.06 -10.25 0.47
CA PHE A 125 10.36 -10.94 -0.60
C PHE A 125 11.35 -11.42 -1.65
N GLU A 126 10.99 -12.47 -2.38
CA GLU A 126 11.72 -12.93 -3.57
C GLU A 126 11.41 -12.00 -4.76
N GLY A 127 11.74 -10.73 -4.60
CA GLY A 127 11.63 -9.72 -5.63
C GLY A 127 12.94 -9.55 -6.39
N LEU A 128 12.86 -8.92 -7.56
CA LEU A 128 14.03 -8.41 -8.28
C LEU A 128 14.51 -7.16 -7.54
N GLY A 129 15.30 -7.36 -6.48
CA GLY A 129 15.95 -6.32 -5.69
C GLY A 129 16.94 -5.50 -6.49
#